data_AF-A0A1E7DU48-F1
#
_entry.id   AF-A0A1E7DU48-F1
#
_cell.length_a   1.000
_cell.length_b   1.000
_cell.length_c   1.000
_cell.angle_alpha   90.00
_cell.angle_beta   90.00
_cell.angle_gamma   90.00
#
_symmetry.space_group_name_H-M   'P 1'
#
loop_
_entity.id
_entity.type
_entity.pdbx_description
1 polymer ?
#
loop_
_entity_poly.entity_id
_entity_poly.type
_entity_poly.pdbx_seq_one_letter_code
_entity_poly.pdbx_strand_id
1 'polypeptide(L)' 'MLLLSALASVLAGAVFGDHCSPISDTTILSSTGAGSNHMDHVMTQIPYALISVICATAGSLFSVSLTAHGQV' A
#
# COMPACT_ATOMS: atom_id res chain seq x y z
N MET A 1 5.11 -19.43 6.89
CA MET A 1 4.22 -18.34 7.36
C MET A 1 4.89 -16.97 7.23
N LEU A 2 6.06 -16.75 7.82
CA LEU A 2 6.77 -15.45 7.76
C LEU A 2 7.08 -14.97 6.34
N LEU A 3 7.50 -15.87 5.43
CA LEU A 3 7.78 -15.50 4.03
C LEU A 3 6.55 -14.93 3.31
N LEU A 4 5.38 -15.57 3.46
CA LEU A 4 4.16 -15.11 2.80
C LEU A 4 3.66 -13.78 3.37
N SER A 5 3.78 -13.59 4.70
CA SER A 5 3.46 -12.32 5.35
C SER A 5 4.40 -11.18 4.94
N ALA A 6 5.70 -11.48 4.80
CA ALA A 6 6.68 -10.50 4.34
C ALA A 6 6.41 -10.09 2.88
N LEU A 7 6.11 -11.06 2.00
CA LEU A 7 5.74 -10.76 0.61
C LEU A 7 4.47 -9.91 0.53
N ALA A 8 3.44 -10.21 1.34
CA ALA A 8 2.23 -9.39 1.40
C ALA A 8 2.49 -7.96 1.90
N SER A 9 3.36 -7.80 2.91
CA SER A 9 3.74 -6.48 3.43
C SER A 9 4.52 -5.65 2.41
N VAL A 10 5.45 -6.25 1.67
CA VAL A 10 6.21 -5.57 0.60
C VAL A 10 5.30 -5.16 -0.56
N LEU A 11 4.36 -6.02 -0.97
CA LEU A 11 3.40 -5.71 -2.03
C LEU A 11 2.46 -4.55 -1.63
N ALA A 12 1.97 -4.54 -0.39
CA ALA A 12 1.15 -3.43 0.12
C ALA A 12 1.93 -2.11 0.18
N GLY A 13 3.20 -2.15 0.58
CA GLY A 13 4.08 -0.98 0.59
C GLY A 13 4.39 -0.46 -0.82
N ALA A 14 4.57 -1.34 -1.80
CA ALA A 14 4.78 -0.97 -3.20
C ALA A 14 3.54 -0.30 -3.81
N VAL A 15 2.34 -0.84 -3.55
CA VAL A 15 1.05 -0.26 -4.01
C VAL A 15 0.81 1.12 -3.36
N PHE A 16 1.15 1.27 -2.08
CA PHE A 16 1.12 2.57 -1.40
C PHE A 16 2.10 3.57 -2.03
N GLY A 17 3.34 3.14 -2.31
CA GLY A 17 4.34 3.96 -2.96
C GLY A 17 3.90 4.45 -4.35
N ASP A 18 3.23 3.60 -5.14
CA ASP A 18 2.76 3.95 -6.49
C ASP A 18 1.55 4.89 -6.47
N HIS A 19 0.66 4.78 -5.47
CA HIS A 19 -0.47 5.70 -5.31
C HIS A 19 -0.09 7.03 -4.64
N CYS A 20 0.92 7.05 -3.78
CA CYS A 20 1.40 8.27 -3.12
C CYS A 20 2.51 9.00 -3.89
N SER A 21 3.04 8.42 -4.97
CA SER A 21 4.03 9.07 -5.82
C SER A 21 3.36 9.78 -7.01
N PRO A 22 3.23 11.12 -6.99
CA PRO A 22 2.61 11.92 -8.05
C PRO A 22 3.50 12.06 -9.31
N ILE A 23 4.35 11.08 -9.61
CA ILE A 23 5.38 11.16 -10.66
C ILE A 23 5.54 9.87 -11.49
N SER A 24 4.78 8.81 -11.20
CA SER A 24 4.78 7.58 -12.02
C SER A 24 4.14 7.89 -13.39
N ASP A 25 4.76 7.49 -14.50
CA ASP A 25 4.33 7.83 -15.87
C ASP A 25 2.85 7.48 -16.16
N THR A 26 2.28 6.53 -15.42
CA THR A 26 0.86 6.14 -15.43
C THR A 26 -0.08 7.19 -14.82
N THR A 27 0.35 7.90 -13.77
CA THR A 27 -0.44 8.92 -13.08
C THR A 27 -0.59 10.18 -13.94
N ILE A 28 0.46 10.55 -14.70
CA ILE A 28 0.43 11.69 -15.63
C ILE A 28 -0.55 11.43 -16.78
N LEU A 29 -0.54 10.23 -17.36
CA LEU A 29 -1.41 9.86 -18.48
C LEU A 29 -2.89 9.72 -18.05
N SER A 30 -3.15 9.15 -16.87
CA SER A 30 -4.51 9.06 -16.30
C SER A 30 -5.09 10.43 -15.93
N SER A 31 -4.28 11.35 -15.35
CA SER A 31 -4.74 12.70 -14.99
C SER A 31 -5.03 13.58 -16.22
N THR A 32 -4.27 13.40 -17.31
CA THR A 32 -4.51 14.09 -18.59
C THR A 32 -5.79 13.60 -19.27
N GLY A 33 -6.12 12.30 -19.18
CA GLY A 33 -7.37 11.74 -19.70
C GLY A 33 -8.63 12.14 -18.92
N ALA A 34 -8.49 12.48 -17.64
CA ALA A 34 -9.59 12.89 -16.76
C ALA A 34 -9.77 14.42 -16.63
N GLY A 35 -8.93 15.24 -17.28
CA GLY A 35 -9.04 16.71 -17.27
C GLY A 35 -8.89 17.36 -15.88
N SER A 36 -8.26 16.66 -14.92
CA SER A 36 -8.26 17.02 -13.49
C SER A 36 -6.85 17.37 -13.00
N ASN A 37 -6.72 18.32 -12.07
CA ASN A 37 -5.44 18.65 -11.43
C ASN A 37 -4.90 17.42 -10.66
N HIS A 38 -3.71 16.97 -11.04
CA HIS A 38 -3.05 15.75 -10.58
C HIS A 38 -2.96 15.61 -9.04
N MET A 39 -2.88 16.72 -8.32
CA MET A 39 -2.82 16.76 -6.85
C MET A 39 -4.14 16.40 -6.16
N ASP A 40 -5.29 16.79 -6.73
CA ASP A 40 -6.60 16.50 -6.12
C ASP A 40 -6.94 15.00 -6.21
N HIS A 41 -6.47 14.34 -7.28
CA HIS A 41 -6.68 12.90 -7.48
C HIS A 41 -5.84 12.06 -6.52
N VAL A 42 -4.57 12.45 -6.26
CA VAL A 42 -3.70 11.77 -5.29
C VAL A 42 -4.22 11.96 -3.86
N MET A 43 -4.70 13.15 -3.52
CA MET A 43 -5.21 13.46 -2.17
C MET A 43 -6.45 12.64 -1.78
N THR A 44 -7.30 12.26 -2.73
CA THR A 44 -8.43 11.36 -2.46
C THR A 44 -8.02 9.88 -2.35
N GLN A 45 -6.88 9.50 -2.92
CA GLN A 45 -6.38 8.11 -2.94
C GLN A 45 -5.48 7.75 -1.76
N ILE A 46 -4.75 8.74 -1.20
CA ILE A 46 -3.95 8.58 0.02
C ILE A 46 -4.71 7.91 1.18
N PRO A 47 -5.95 8.30 1.55
CA PRO A 47 -6.65 7.66 2.67
C PRO A 47 -6.94 6.17 2.42
N TYR A 48 -7.21 5.77 1.17
CA TYR A 48 -7.42 4.35 0.83
C TYR A 48 -6.11 3.55 0.87
N ALA A 49 -5.03 4.15 0.34
CA ALA A 49 -3.69 3.57 0.40
C ALA A 49 -3.20 3.39 1.85
N LEU A 50 -3.53 4.32 2.74
CA LEU A 50 -3.20 4.27 4.16
C LEU A 50 -3.86 3.08 4.87
N ILE A 51 -5.14 2.82 4.60
CA ILE A 51 -5.88 1.69 5.17
C ILE A 51 -5.23 0.36 4.78
N SER A 52 -4.80 0.25 3.51
CA SER A 52 -4.11 -0.95 3.00
C SER A 52 -2.80 -1.21 3.75
N VAL A 53 -1.96 -0.20 3.95
CA VAL A 53 -0.69 -0.31 4.69
C VAL A 53 -0.92 -0.66 6.16
N ILE A 54 -1.92 -0.05 6.81
CA ILE A 54 -2.25 -0.33 8.22
C ILE A 54 -2.68 -1.80 8.39
N CYS A 55 -3.58 -2.28 7.54
CA CYS A 55 -4.03 -3.68 7.58
C CYS A 55 -2.89 -4.67 7.32
N ALA A 56 -2.05 -4.42 6.31
CA ALA A 56 -0.93 -5.31 5.98
C ALA A 56 0.14 -5.35 7.10
N THR A 57 0.40 -4.20 7.73
CA THR A 57 1.36 -4.09 8.83
C THR A 57 0.84 -4.79 10.09
N ALA A 58 -0.45 -4.61 10.42
CA ALA A 58 -1.08 -5.28 11.55
C ALA A 58 -1.11 -6.81 11.37
N GLY A 59 -1.48 -7.29 10.17
CA GLY A 59 -1.46 -8.73 9.86
C GLY A 59 -0.06 -9.34 9.93
N SER A 60 0.97 -8.58 9.54
CA SER A 60 2.36 -9.03 9.61
C SER A 60 2.90 -9.06 11.04
N LEU A 61 2.57 -8.06 11.87
CA LEU A 61 2.88 -8.09 13.30
C LEU A 61 2.18 -9.25 14.02
N PHE A 62 0.91 -9.50 13.70
CA PHE A 62 0.16 -10.61 14.27
C PHE A 62 0.79 -11.96 13.89
N SER A 63 1.14 -12.13 12.61
CA SER A 63 1.80 -13.35 12.13
C SER A 63 3.16 -13.59 12.80
N VAL A 64 3.96 -12.52 12.99
CA VAL A 64 5.23 -12.59 13.73
C VAL A 64 5.01 -12.94 15.20
N SER A 65 3.99 -12.35 15.84
CA SER A 65 3.67 -12.59 17.25
C SER A 65 3.22 -14.04 17.48
N LEU A 66 2.45 -14.61 16.55
CA LEU A 66 2.00 -16.00 16.60
C LEU A 66 3.15 -16.98 16.47
N THR A 67 4.13 -16.69 15.59
CA THR A 67 5.36 -17.47 15.47
C THR A 67 6.26 -17.32 16.70
N ALA A 68 6.35 -16.13 17.31
CA ALA A 68 7.14 -15.89 18.52
C ALA A 68 6.61 -16.64 19.75
N HIS A 69 5.29 -16.86 19.83
CA HIS A 69 4.65 -17.61 20.90
C HIS A 69 4.68 -19.15 20.71
N GLY A 70 5.31 -19.65 19.64
CA GLY A 70 5.44 -21.09 19.39
C GLY A 70 4.11 -21.82 19.18
N GLN A 71 3.04 -21.10 18.79
CA GLN A 71 1.72 -21.67 18.53
C GLN A 71 1.58 -22.25 17.11
N VAL A 72 2.63 -22.15 16.28
CA VAL A 72 2.76 -22.70 14.92
C VAL A 72 4.21 -22.69 14.47
#